data_AF-A0A2Z3J5N6-F1
#
_entry.id   AF-A0A2Z3J5N6-F1
#
_cell.length_a   1.000
_cell.length_b   1.000
_cell.length_c   1.000
_cell.angle_alpha   90.00
_cell.angle_beta   90.00
_cell.angle_gamma   90.00
#
_symmetry.space_group_name_H-M   'P 1'
#
loop_
_entity.id
_entity.type
_entity.pdbx_description
1 polymer ?
#
loop_
_entity_poly.entity_id
_entity_poly.type
_entity_poly.pdbx_seq_one_letter_code
_entity_poly.pdbx_strand_id
1 'polypeptide(L)' 'MAHEVETMAYIHDVPWHGLGRRLSERAPLEVWLKEAGMDWSIREAEVMY' A
#
# COMPACT_ATOMS: atom_id res chain seq x y z
N MET A 1 25.15 13.90 -4.98
CA MET A 1 24.49 14.92 -4.14
C MET A 1 23.15 14.36 -3.70
N ALA A 2 23.09 13.82 -2.49
CA ALA A 2 21.91 13.16 -1.93
C ALA A 2 21.14 14.14 -1.03
N HIS A 3 20.46 15.13 -1.62
CA HIS A 3 19.76 16.17 -0.85
C HIS A 3 18.38 16.58 -1.37
N GLU A 4 17.75 15.85 -2.30
CA GLU A 4 16.39 16.20 -2.80
C GLU A 4 15.29 15.27 -2.27
N VAL A 5 15.24 15.07 -0.94
CA VAL A 5 14.03 14.51 -0.31
C VAL A 5 13.59 15.45 0.80
N GLU A 6 13.28 16.70 0.44
CA GLU A 6 12.92 17.74 1.43
C GLU A 6 11.43 17.77 1.79
N THR A 7 10.57 17.03 1.10
CA THR A 7 9.17 16.91 1.51
C THR A 7 8.70 15.48 1.29
N MET A 8 8.57 14.70 2.37
CA MET A 8 7.67 13.55 2.37
C MET A 8 6.33 14.07 1.86
N ALA A 9 5.88 13.58 0.70
CA ALA A 9 4.64 14.03 0.09
C ALA A 9 3.50 13.76 1.08
N TYR A 10 3.10 14.82 1.79
CA TYR A 10 1.75 15.03 2.31
C TYR A 10 1.25 13.94 3.27
N ILE A 11 1.70 13.99 4.53
CA ILE A 11 1.04 13.24 5.60
C ILE A 11 -0.38 13.82 5.76
N HIS A 12 -1.40 12.99 5.54
CA HIS A 12 -2.84 13.30 5.60
C HIS A 12 -3.49 14.04 4.41
N ASP A 13 -2.72 14.35 3.36
CA ASP A 13 -3.24 15.00 2.15
C ASP A 13 -3.21 14.02 0.96
N VAL A 14 -4.14 14.19 0.01
CA VAL A 14 -4.14 13.35 -1.21
C VAL A 14 -2.91 13.73 -2.06
N PRO A 15 -1.98 12.81 -2.34
CA PRO A 15 -0.78 13.15 -3.10
C PRO A 15 -1.15 13.53 -4.54
N TRP A 16 -0.38 14.45 -5.13
CA TRP A 16 -0.61 15.03 -6.47
C TRP A 16 -0.72 13.99 -7.59
N HIS A 17 -0.12 12.82 -7.41
CA HIS A 17 -0.15 11.73 -8.40
C HIS A 17 -1.45 10.89 -8.33
N GLY A 18 -2.32 11.11 -7.33
CA GLY A 18 -3.60 10.40 -7.20
C GLY A 18 -3.48 8.88 -7.06
N LEU A 19 -2.34 8.39 -6.57
CA LEU A 19 -2.12 6.95 -6.34
C LEU A 19 -2.55 6.62 -4.92
N GLY A 20 -3.09 5.41 -4.75
CA GLY A 20 -3.67 4.94 -3.49
C GLY A 20 -5.20 5.04 -3.49
N ARG A 21 -5.83 4.23 -2.63
CA ARG A 21 -7.28 4.21 -2.43
C ARG A 21 -7.57 4.56 -0.98
N ARG A 22 -8.56 5.44 -0.74
CA ARG A 22 -9.06 5.69 0.61
C ARG A 22 -9.73 4.41 1.13
N LEU A 23 -9.28 3.92 2.28
CA LEU A 23 -9.90 2.78 2.95
C LEU A 23 -11.20 3.20 3.64
N SER A 24 -12.17 2.30 3.67
CA SER A 24 -13.45 2.51 4.37
C SER A 24 -13.22 2.65 5.87
N GLU A 25 -13.74 3.72 6.48
CA GLU A 25 -13.57 3.98 7.92
C GLU A 25 -14.31 2.93 8.76
N ARG A 26 -13.67 2.45 9.85
CA ARG A 26 -14.22 1.45 10.78
C ARG A 26 -14.66 0.13 10.12
N ALA A 27 -14.10 -0.21 8.97
CA ALA A 27 -14.37 -1.48 8.30
C ALA A 27 -13.58 -2.64 8.93
N PRO A 28 -14.06 -3.89 8.77
CA PRO A 28 -13.30 -5.08 9.11
C PRO A 28 -12.00 -5.22 8.32
N LEU A 29 -11.02 -5.96 8.87
CA LEU A 29 -9.71 -6.16 8.26
C LEU A 29 -9.81 -6.80 6.87
N GLU A 30 -10.75 -7.72 6.66
CA GLU A 30 -10.95 -8.41 5.39
C GLU A 30 -11.37 -7.43 4.27
N VAL A 31 -12.09 -6.36 4.63
CA VAL A 31 -12.45 -5.29 3.69
C VAL A 31 -11.21 -4.49 3.32
N TRP A 32 -10.38 -4.13 4.31
CA TRP A 32 -9.14 -3.41 4.09
C TRP A 32 -8.11 -4.19 3.26
N LEU A 33 -7.97 -5.50 3.50
CA LEU A 33 -7.10 -6.37 2.69
C LEU A 33 -7.47 -6.29 1.21
N LYS A 34 -8.76 -6.31 0.89
CA LYS A 34 -9.24 -6.16 -0.49
C LYS A 34 -9.01 -4.76 -1.05
N GLU A 35 -9.36 -3.72 -0.30
CA GLU A 35 -9.25 -2.33 -0.74
C GLU A 35 -7.79 -1.90 -0.96
N ALA A 36 -6.86 -2.43 -0.16
CA ALA A 36 -5.43 -2.19 -0.26
C ALA A 36 -4.74 -3.09 -1.31
N GLY A 37 -5.46 -4.03 -1.94
CA GLY A 37 -4.86 -5.00 -2.86
C GLY A 37 -3.92 -6.00 -2.17
N MET A 38 -4.15 -6.25 -0.87
CA MET A 38 -3.38 -7.15 0.00
C MET A 38 -4.08 -8.50 0.24
N ASP A 39 -5.25 -8.73 -0.35
CA ASP A 39 -5.96 -10.02 -0.31
C ASP A 39 -5.30 -11.03 -1.27
N TRP A 40 -4.06 -11.42 -0.96
CA TRP A 40 -3.26 -12.39 -1.70
C TRP A 40 -2.54 -13.35 -0.75
N SER A 41 -2.11 -14.49 -1.30
CA SER A 41 -1.33 -15.49 -0.57
C SER A 41 0.04 -15.67 -1.20
N ILE A 42 1.06 -15.86 -0.36
CA ILE A 42 2.37 -16.33 -0.81
C ILE A 42 2.21 -17.80 -1.18
N ARG A 43 2.62 -18.15 -2.40
CA ARG A 43 2.75 -19.55 -2.82
C ARG A 43 4.22 -19.91 -2.78
N GLU A 44 4.54 -20.95 -2.01
CA GLU A 44 5.90 -21.48 -1.88
C GLU A 44 5.98 -22.85 -2.55
N ALA A 45 7.15 -23.17 -3.09
CA ALA A 45 7.47 -24.48 -3.67
C ALA A 45 8.93 -24.81 -3.40
N GLU A 46 9.24 -26.10 -3.20
CA GLU A 46 10.62 -26.55 -3.05
C GLU A 46 11.41 -26.32 -4.36
N VAL A 47 12.67 -25.95 -4.22
CA VAL A 47 13.60 -25.87 -5.36
C VAL A 47 14.07 -27.29 -5.69
N MET A 48 13.67 -27.81 -6.85
CA MET A 48 14.13 -29.09 -7.38
C MET A 48 15.42 -28.87 -8.19
N TYR A 49 16.46 -29.69 -7.93
CA TYR A 49 17.76 -29.67 -8.64
C TYR A 49 17.99 -30.93 -9.49
#